data_AF-G0J076-F1
#
_entry.id   AF-G0J076-F1
#
_cell.length_a   1.000
_cell.length_b   1.000
_cell.length_c   1.000
_cell.angle_alpha   90.00
_cell.angle_beta   90.00
_cell.angle_gamma   90.00
#
_symmetry.space_group_name_H-M   'P 1'
#
loop_
_entity.id
_entity.type
_entity.pdbx_description
1 polymer ?
#
loop_
_entity_poly.entity_id
_entity_poly.type
_entity_poly.pdbx_seq_one_letter_code
_entity_poly.pdbx_strand_id
1 'polypeptide(L)'
;MIAFLLFLSAITGFHFPPSDTTHFLLVPLDHHIKNARKIEISYTLMHPYDKQKETILLIEDPLDKYFQESIDMQPLLDEFNIVHIKGRNEADAILQIINSSGEIDWAKAYQLLNMDQQARDIELIRNALTGNHRVHLLGFSGAAAYLHYYLGLFPENVKSLISFNPLLFDLQKT
;
A
#
# COMPACT_ATOMS: atom_id res chain seq x y z
N MET A 1 -10.85 -31.11 25.04
CA MET A 1 -11.03 -30.39 23.76
C MET A 1 -11.18 -28.87 23.95
N ILE A 2 -10.66 -28.29 25.04
CA ILE A 2 -10.61 -26.83 25.27
C ILE A 2 -9.16 -26.36 25.55
N ALA A 3 -8.22 -27.29 25.77
CA ALA A 3 -6.82 -27.00 26.07
C ALA A 3 -5.90 -26.86 24.83
N PHE A 4 -6.42 -27.02 23.61
CA PHE A 4 -5.63 -26.89 22.37
C PHE A 4 -5.80 -25.52 21.68
N LEU A 5 -6.83 -24.75 22.07
CA LEU A 5 -7.13 -23.43 21.50
C LEU A 5 -6.45 -22.26 22.23
N LEU A 6 -5.77 -22.50 23.36
CA LEU A 6 -5.07 -21.48 24.13
C LEU A 6 -3.54 -21.49 23.91
N PHE A 7 -3.03 -22.35 23.03
CA PHE A 7 -1.59 -22.45 22.76
C PHE A 7 -1.12 -21.68 21.51
N LEU A 8 -2.05 -21.13 20.71
CA LEU A 8 -1.71 -20.32 19.52
C LEU A 8 -1.77 -18.80 19.75
N SER A 9 -2.19 -18.33 20.93
CA SER A 9 -2.26 -16.88 21.24
C SER A 9 -0.98 -16.33 21.90
N ALA A 10 0.13 -17.08 21.87
CA ALA A 10 1.38 -16.71 22.56
C ALA A 10 2.60 -16.57 21.64
N ILE A 11 2.45 -16.67 20.31
CA ILE A 11 3.53 -16.49 19.32
C ILE A 11 3.13 -15.51 18.21
N THR A 12 2.38 -14.47 18.54
CA THR A 12 2.35 -13.26 17.72
C THR A 12 2.78 -12.12 18.61
N GLY A 13 4.10 -11.99 18.75
CA GLY A 13 4.68 -10.72 19.14
C GLY A 13 4.31 -9.71 18.05
N PHE A 14 3.14 -9.09 18.18
CA PHE A 14 2.78 -7.88 17.47
C PHE A 14 3.77 -6.79 17.92
N HIS A 15 4.96 -6.80 17.35
CA HIS A 15 5.82 -5.63 17.34
C HIS A 15 5.34 -4.78 16.17
N PHE A 16 4.35 -3.94 16.43
CA PHE A 16 4.26 -2.71 15.67
C PHE A 16 5.59 -1.98 15.87
N PRO A 17 6.35 -1.67 14.80
CA PRO A 17 7.53 -0.85 14.98
C PRO A 17 7.10 0.49 15.62
N PRO A 18 7.99 1.13 16.40
CA PRO A 18 7.68 2.40 17.05
C PRO A 18 7.24 3.45 16.01
N SER A 19 6.49 4.46 16.46
CA SER A 19 5.91 5.54 15.63
C SER A 19 6.87 6.20 14.63
N ASP A 20 8.18 6.12 14.89
CA ASP A 20 9.24 6.77 14.13
C ASP A 20 9.46 6.20 12.72
N THR A 21 8.86 5.05 12.39
CA THR A 21 8.96 4.46 11.04
C THR A 21 7.76 4.73 10.14
N THR A 22 6.72 5.40 10.65
CA THR A 22 5.59 5.86 9.82
C THR A 22 5.89 7.23 9.27
N HIS A 23 5.76 7.37 7.96
CA HIS A 23 6.02 8.58 7.22
C HIS A 23 4.79 9.01 6.45
N PHE A 24 4.68 10.31 6.25
CA PHE A 24 3.56 10.94 5.57
C PHE A 24 4.05 11.63 4.30
N LEU A 25 3.24 11.54 3.25
CA LEU A 25 3.52 12.17 1.96
C LEU A 25 2.28 12.92 1.47
N LEU A 26 2.51 14.13 0.97
CA LEU A 26 1.47 14.92 0.33
C LEU A 26 1.32 14.52 -1.14
N VAL A 27 0.17 13.97 -1.49
CA VAL A 27 -0.18 13.57 -2.87
C VAL A 27 -1.37 14.39 -3.39
N PRO A 28 -1.55 14.54 -4.71
CA PRO A 28 -2.77 15.10 -5.27
C PRO A 28 -4.00 14.31 -4.81
N LEU A 29 -5.06 15.03 -4.40
CA LEU A 29 -6.38 14.45 -4.16
C LEU A 29 -6.86 13.70 -5.40
N ASP A 30 -6.67 14.32 -6.57
CA ASP A 30 -6.96 13.72 -7.87
C ASP A 30 -5.77 13.99 -8.79
N HIS A 31 -5.09 12.92 -9.22
CA HIS A 31 -3.94 13.00 -10.12
C HIS A 31 -4.27 13.48 -11.54
N HIS A 32 -5.54 13.47 -11.94
CA HIS A 32 -5.98 13.95 -13.25
C HIS A 32 -6.25 15.46 -13.26
N ILE A 33 -6.26 16.11 -12.10
CA ILE A 33 -6.49 17.55 -11.97
C ILE A 33 -5.16 18.28 -11.76
N LYS A 34 -4.81 19.16 -12.70
CA LYS A 34 -3.63 20.02 -12.54
C LYS A 34 -3.79 20.91 -11.31
N ASN A 35 -2.77 20.94 -10.45
CA ASN A 35 -2.77 21.68 -9.18
C ASN A 35 -3.92 21.30 -8.23
N ALA A 36 -4.33 20.03 -8.22
CA ALA A 36 -5.30 19.54 -7.26
C ALA A 36 -4.91 19.88 -5.81
N ARG A 37 -5.91 20.04 -4.94
CA ARG A 37 -5.72 20.03 -3.48
C ARG A 37 -4.88 18.80 -3.13
N LYS A 38 -3.92 18.95 -2.22
CA LYS A 38 -3.15 17.81 -1.71
C LYS A 38 -3.82 17.19 -0.50
N ILE A 39 -3.65 15.89 -0.37
CA ILE A 39 -4.01 15.09 0.80
C ILE A 39 -2.77 14.39 1.33
N GLU A 40 -2.83 14.02 2.60
CA GLU A 40 -1.78 13.25 3.23
C GLU A 40 -2.11 11.75 3.15
N ILE A 41 -1.14 10.96 2.73
CA ILE A 41 -1.16 9.49 2.81
C ILE A 41 0.06 9.03 3.60
N SER A 42 0.06 7.79 4.08
CA SER A 42 1.17 7.26 4.86
C SER A 42 1.72 5.94 4.33
N TYR A 43 2.99 5.73 4.64
CA TYR A 43 3.67 4.45 4.50
C TYR A 43 4.50 4.19 5.76
N THR A 44 4.73 2.92 6.06
CA THR A 44 5.53 2.50 7.21
C THR A 44 6.73 1.71 6.73
N LEU A 45 7.90 2.01 7.28
CA LEU A 45 9.09 1.20 7.09
C LEU A 45 9.17 0.15 8.20
N MET A 46 9.51 -1.10 7.86
CA MET A 46 9.72 -2.11 8.91
C MET A 46 10.99 -1.85 9.72
N HIS A 47 11.99 -1.18 9.12
CA HIS A 47 13.24 -0.73 9.76
C HIS A 47 13.66 0.64 9.18
N PRO A 48 14.56 1.39 9.85
CA PRO A 48 15.14 2.61 9.27
C PRO A 48 15.69 2.35 7.86
N TYR A 49 15.39 3.26 6.92
CA TYR A 49 15.76 3.09 5.52
C TYR A 49 17.28 3.10 5.31
N ASP A 50 17.79 2.08 4.63
CA ASP A 50 19.20 1.96 4.24
C ASP A 50 19.36 2.14 2.73
N LYS A 51 20.11 3.16 2.31
CA LYS A 51 20.33 3.47 0.88
C LYS A 51 21.13 2.39 0.14
N GLN A 52 21.79 1.46 0.84
CA GLN A 52 22.55 0.37 0.24
C GLN A 52 21.68 -0.85 -0.09
N LYS A 53 20.49 -0.96 0.53
CA LYS A 53 19.57 -2.07 0.33
C LYS A 53 18.59 -1.77 -0.79
N GLU A 54 18.18 -2.81 -1.52
CA GLU A 54 17.08 -2.70 -2.47
C GLU A 54 15.74 -2.57 -1.72
N THR A 55 14.69 -2.12 -2.40
CA THR A 55 13.41 -1.82 -1.76
C THR A 55 12.31 -2.76 -2.25
N ILE A 56 11.56 -3.34 -1.31
CA ILE A 56 10.32 -4.07 -1.54
C ILE A 56 9.16 -3.16 -1.13
N LEU A 57 8.22 -2.92 -2.06
CA LEU A 57 6.95 -2.25 -1.78
C LEU A 57 5.84 -3.28 -1.61
N LEU A 58 5.09 -3.12 -0.52
CA LEU A 58 3.80 -3.75 -0.27
C LEU A 58 2.74 -2.65 -0.19
N ILE A 59 1.50 -2.94 -0.58
CA ILE A 59 0.36 -2.03 -0.42
C ILE A 59 -0.72 -2.69 0.40
N GLU A 60 -1.25 -1.96 1.37
CA GLU A 60 -2.39 -2.37 2.16
C GLU A 60 -3.66 -2.32 1.29
N ASP A 61 -4.36 -3.44 1.22
CA ASP A 61 -5.67 -3.52 0.61
C ASP A 61 -6.72 -3.79 1.70
N PRO A 62 -7.86 -3.07 1.72
CA PRO A 62 -8.90 -3.28 2.72
C PRO A 62 -9.43 -4.72 2.81
N LEU A 63 -9.27 -5.53 1.76
CA LEU A 63 -9.66 -6.95 1.77
C LEU A 63 -8.57 -7.87 2.34
N ASP A 64 -7.31 -7.43 2.35
CA ASP A 64 -6.15 -8.28 2.64
C ASP A 64 -5.32 -7.86 3.86
N LYS A 65 -5.71 -6.80 4.58
CA LYS A 65 -5.01 -6.30 5.78
C LYS A 65 -4.61 -7.42 6.74
N TYR A 66 -5.55 -8.31 7.07
CA TYR A 66 -5.31 -9.46 7.95
C TYR A 66 -4.35 -10.51 7.36
N PHE A 67 -4.33 -10.69 6.05
CA PHE A 67 -3.44 -11.65 5.40
C PHE A 67 -2.00 -11.13 5.41
N GLN A 68 -1.81 -9.83 5.15
CA GLN A 68 -0.48 -9.22 5.15
C GLN A 68 0.18 -9.27 6.53
N GLU A 69 -0.59 -9.06 7.59
CA GLU A 69 -0.12 -9.17 8.98
C GLU A 69 0.37 -10.58 9.35
N SER A 70 -0.02 -11.61 8.60
CA SER A 70 0.36 -13.00 8.87
C SER A 70 1.68 -13.45 8.22
N ILE A 71 2.27 -12.62 7.36
CA ILE A 71 3.49 -12.97 6.63
C ILE A 71 4.72 -12.56 7.43
N ASP A 72 5.56 -13.55 7.74
CA ASP A 72 6.85 -13.28 8.36
C ASP A 72 7.85 -12.74 7.33
N MET A 73 8.01 -11.42 7.36
CA MET A 73 8.98 -10.70 6.53
C MET A 73 10.35 -10.57 7.21
N GLN A 74 10.52 -11.03 8.46
CA GLN A 74 11.79 -10.92 9.20
C GLN A 74 13.01 -11.45 8.42
N PRO A 75 12.92 -12.59 7.71
CA PRO A 75 14.06 -13.11 6.96
C PRO A 75 14.57 -12.18 5.86
N LEU A 76 13.75 -11.22 5.41
CA LEU A 76 14.09 -10.31 4.30
C LEU A 76 14.63 -8.96 4.79
N LEU A 77 14.54 -8.65 6.09
CA LEU A 77 14.90 -7.33 6.63
C LEU A 77 16.39 -7.03 6.57
N ASP A 78 17.24 -8.06 6.60
CA ASP A 78 18.69 -7.90 6.50
C ASP A 78 19.12 -7.51 5.08
N GLU A 79 18.35 -7.89 4.06
CA GLU A 79 18.70 -7.71 2.65
C GLU A 79 17.94 -6.54 1.99
N PHE A 80 16.72 -6.26 2.44
CA PHE A 80 15.82 -5.31 1.79
C PHE A 80 15.29 -4.23 2.75
N ASN A 81 15.06 -3.05 2.19
CA ASN A 81 14.13 -2.10 2.76
C ASN A 81 12.70 -2.58 2.49
N ILE A 82 11.92 -2.81 3.55
CA ILE A 82 10.52 -3.22 3.41
C ILE A 82 9.62 -2.04 3.73
N VAL A 83 8.82 -1.64 2.75
CA VAL A 83 7.94 -0.48 2.78
C VAL A 83 6.50 -0.96 2.65
N HIS A 84 5.69 -0.69 3.67
CA HIS A 84 4.27 -0.97 3.66
C HIS A 84 3.49 0.32 3.40
N ILE A 85 2.87 0.43 2.22
CA ILE A 85 2.09 1.58 1.80
C ILE A 85 0.65 1.39 2.28
N LYS A 86 0.16 2.24 3.19
CA LYS A 86 -1.24 2.17 3.63
C LYS A 86 -2.22 2.64 2.55
N GLY A 87 -1.71 3.42 1.59
CA GLY A 87 -2.48 3.95 0.47
C GLY A 87 -3.45 5.06 0.87
N ARG A 88 -4.32 5.44 -0.07
CA ARG A 88 -5.28 6.54 0.11
C ARG A 88 -6.66 6.12 0.66
N ASN A 89 -6.90 4.82 0.84
CA ASN A 89 -8.19 4.28 1.29
C ASN A 89 -8.57 4.75 2.70
N GLU A 90 -7.58 4.93 3.58
CA GLU A 90 -7.77 5.38 4.96
C GLU A 90 -7.50 6.89 5.14
N ALA A 91 -7.32 7.66 4.06
CA ALA A 91 -7.04 9.09 4.18
C ALA A 91 -8.28 9.86 4.64
N ASP A 92 -8.21 10.50 5.82
CA ASP A 92 -9.31 11.25 6.43
C ASP A 92 -9.97 12.25 5.47
N ALA A 93 -9.16 12.95 4.67
CA ALA A 93 -9.66 13.91 3.70
C ALA A 93 -10.56 13.26 2.64
N ILE A 94 -10.25 12.04 2.18
CA ILE A 94 -11.10 11.31 1.23
C ILE A 94 -12.34 10.80 1.95
N LEU A 95 -12.20 10.21 3.14
CA LEU A 95 -13.32 9.69 3.91
C LEU A 95 -14.37 10.76 4.21
N GLN A 96 -13.93 11.99 4.52
CA GLN A 96 -14.81 13.15 4.70
C GLN A 96 -15.53 13.56 3.41
N ILE A 97 -14.85 13.49 2.26
CA ILE A 97 -15.41 13.86 0.96
C ILE A 97 -16.49 12.86 0.52
N ILE A 98 -16.19 11.56 0.63
CA ILE A 98 -17.10 10.50 0.15
C ILE A 98 -18.29 10.31 1.09
N ASN A 99 -18.16 10.60 2.39
CA ASN A 99 -19.24 10.44 3.39
C ASN A 99 -19.93 11.76 3.78
N SER A 100 -19.70 12.84 3.03
CA SER A 100 -20.15 14.20 3.39
C SER A 100 -21.67 14.34 3.63
N SER A 101 -22.51 13.48 3.05
CA SER A 101 -23.97 13.49 3.21
C SER A 101 -24.51 12.46 4.20
N GLY A 102 -23.64 11.71 4.88
CA GLY A 102 -24.04 10.57 5.75
C GLY A 102 -24.20 9.24 5.01
N GLU A 103 -24.10 9.23 3.69
CA GLU A 103 -24.01 8.04 2.83
C GLU A 103 -22.78 8.14 1.92
N ILE A 104 -22.26 7.01 1.43
CA ILE A 104 -21.12 6.98 0.52
C ILE A 104 -21.54 7.52 -0.86
N ASP A 105 -20.93 8.62 -1.28
CA ASP A 105 -20.93 9.09 -2.67
C ASP A 105 -20.02 8.19 -3.51
N TRP A 106 -20.60 7.13 -4.07
CA TRP A 106 -19.88 6.13 -4.86
C TRP A 106 -19.22 6.70 -6.12
N ALA A 107 -19.77 7.77 -6.69
CA ALA A 107 -19.15 8.42 -7.84
C ALA A 107 -17.83 9.08 -7.44
N LYS A 108 -17.81 9.81 -6.31
CA LYS A 108 -16.57 10.35 -5.74
C LYS A 108 -15.62 9.26 -5.26
N ALA A 109 -16.14 8.20 -4.63
CA ALA A 109 -15.32 7.09 -4.19
C ALA A 109 -14.59 6.45 -5.37
N TYR A 110 -15.30 6.14 -6.47
CA TYR A 110 -14.67 5.59 -7.68
C TYR A 110 -13.69 6.57 -8.32
N GLN A 111 -14.00 7.87 -8.36
CA GLN A 111 -13.09 8.88 -8.90
C GLN A 111 -11.77 8.95 -8.11
N LEU A 112 -11.84 8.88 -6.78
CA LEU A 112 -10.69 9.17 -5.91
C LEU A 112 -9.92 7.92 -5.47
N LEU A 113 -10.54 6.74 -5.45
CA LEU A 113 -9.99 5.49 -4.90
C LEU A 113 -9.70 4.42 -5.96
N ASN A 114 -9.85 4.71 -7.26
CA ASN A 114 -9.53 3.74 -8.30
C ASN A 114 -8.04 3.37 -8.37
N MET A 115 -7.72 2.31 -9.12
CA MET A 115 -6.37 1.78 -9.25
C MET A 115 -5.38 2.77 -9.87
N ASP A 116 -5.79 3.64 -10.79
CA ASP A 116 -4.90 4.66 -11.38
C ASP A 116 -4.44 5.66 -10.32
N GLN A 117 -5.37 6.15 -9.49
CA GLN A 117 -5.05 7.05 -8.39
C GLN A 117 -4.08 6.42 -7.38
N GLN A 118 -4.31 5.17 -7.00
CA GLN A 118 -3.44 4.40 -6.10
C GLN A 118 -2.05 4.15 -6.72
N ALA A 119 -2.00 3.75 -7.99
CA ALA A 119 -0.73 3.50 -8.69
C ALA A 119 0.14 4.77 -8.77
N ARG A 120 -0.47 5.93 -8.99
CA ARG A 120 0.27 7.21 -9.02
C ARG A 120 0.75 7.64 -7.64
N ASP A 121 0.02 7.30 -6.57
CA ASP A 121 0.52 7.47 -5.20
C ASP A 121 1.73 6.58 -4.90
N ILE A 122 1.68 5.31 -5.33
CA ILE A 122 2.81 4.38 -5.23
C ILE A 122 4.03 4.98 -5.93
N GLU A 123 3.87 5.57 -7.13
CA GLU A 123 4.98 6.21 -7.83
C GLU A 123 5.59 7.39 -7.04
N LEU A 124 4.75 8.24 -6.44
CA LEU A 124 5.24 9.35 -5.64
C LEU A 124 6.02 8.87 -4.41
N ILE A 125 5.54 7.82 -3.73
CA ILE A 125 6.24 7.20 -2.59
C ILE A 125 7.55 6.57 -3.05
N ARG A 126 7.53 5.77 -4.12
CA ARG A 126 8.74 5.13 -4.69
C ARG A 126 9.79 6.18 -5.02
N ASN A 127 9.40 7.26 -5.71
CA ASN A 127 10.30 8.34 -6.08
C ASN A 127 10.87 9.07 -4.86
N ALA A 128 10.04 9.32 -3.82
CA ALA A 128 10.49 9.95 -2.59
C ALA A 128 11.52 9.10 -1.82
N LEU A 129 11.38 7.78 -1.84
CA LEU A 129 12.27 6.84 -1.14
C LEU A 129 13.56 6.56 -1.91
N THR A 130 13.43 6.28 -3.21
CA THR A 130 14.48 5.62 -4.00
C THR A 130 15.04 6.51 -5.12
N GLY A 131 14.40 7.66 -5.40
CA GLY A 131 14.74 8.52 -6.53
C GLY A 131 14.48 7.82 -7.86
N ASN A 132 15.53 7.54 -8.64
CA ASN A 132 15.42 6.85 -9.93
C ASN A 132 15.66 5.33 -9.85
N HIS A 133 15.86 4.78 -8.64
CA HIS A 133 16.10 3.34 -8.51
C HIS A 133 14.80 2.55 -8.64
N ARG A 134 14.92 1.37 -9.24
CA ARG A 134 13.80 0.42 -9.39
C ARG A 134 13.52 -0.30 -8.08
N VAL A 135 12.28 -0.75 -7.93
CA VAL A 135 11.82 -1.46 -6.72
C VAL A 135 11.30 -2.85 -7.03
N HIS A 136 11.30 -3.72 -6.03
CA HIS A 136 10.58 -4.98 -6.04
C HIS A 136 9.16 -4.75 -5.53
N LEU A 137 8.21 -5.44 -6.12
CA LEU A 137 6.80 -5.41 -5.72
C LEU A 137 6.41 -6.76 -5.13
N LEU A 138 5.70 -6.73 -4.01
CA LEU A 138 5.16 -7.91 -3.37
C LEU A 138 3.68 -7.68 -3.05
N GLY A 139 2.80 -8.44 -3.70
CA GLY A 139 1.36 -8.28 -3.56
C GLY A 139 0.64 -9.58 -3.26
N PHE A 140 -0.45 -9.48 -2.52
CA PHE A 140 -1.37 -10.56 -2.19
C PHE A 140 -2.75 -10.17 -2.66
N SER A 141 -3.54 -11.10 -3.21
CA SER A 141 -4.98 -10.92 -3.43
C SER A 141 -5.35 -9.58 -4.11
N GLY A 142 -6.15 -8.70 -3.49
CA GLY A 142 -6.50 -7.39 -4.04
C GLY A 142 -5.30 -6.43 -4.11
N ALA A 143 -4.40 -6.46 -3.13
CA ALA A 143 -3.15 -5.68 -3.16
C ALA A 143 -2.31 -5.97 -4.42
N ALA A 144 -2.27 -7.23 -4.85
CA ALA A 144 -1.56 -7.61 -6.06
C ALA A 144 -2.17 -6.96 -7.32
N ALA A 145 -3.48 -6.74 -7.38
CA ALA A 145 -4.12 -6.09 -8.52
C ALA A 145 -3.63 -4.64 -8.69
N TYR A 146 -3.52 -3.87 -7.61
CA TYR A 146 -2.95 -2.52 -7.65
C TYR A 146 -1.49 -2.53 -8.12
N LEU A 147 -0.69 -3.50 -7.67
CA LEU A 147 0.73 -3.59 -8.05
C LEU A 147 0.91 -4.02 -9.52
N HIS A 148 0.03 -4.88 -10.04
CA HIS A 148 -0.02 -5.19 -11.47
C HIS A 148 -0.39 -3.95 -12.30
N TYR A 149 -1.38 -3.17 -11.85
CA TYR A 149 -1.76 -1.92 -12.50
C TYR A 149 -0.61 -0.89 -12.49
N TYR A 150 0.06 -0.75 -11.34
CA TYR A 150 1.25 0.08 -11.19
C TYR A 150 2.39 -0.34 -12.13
N LEU A 151 2.69 -1.64 -12.22
CA LEU A 151 3.66 -2.18 -13.17
C LEU A 151 3.30 -1.82 -14.63
N GLY A 152 2.01 -1.84 -14.98
CA GLY A 152 1.53 -1.46 -16.30
C GLY A 152 1.76 0.02 -16.64
N LEU A 153 1.64 0.92 -15.66
CA LEU A 153 1.86 2.36 -15.85
C LEU A 153 3.33 2.76 -15.78
N PHE A 154 4.12 2.11 -14.92
CA PHE A 154 5.51 2.48 -14.62
C PHE A 154 6.49 1.30 -14.73
N PRO A 155 6.55 0.59 -15.88
CA PRO A 155 7.33 -0.64 -16.01
C PRO A 155 8.84 -0.43 -15.77
N GLU A 156 9.37 0.72 -16.20
CA GLU A 156 10.79 1.06 -16.03
C GLU A 156 11.21 1.27 -14.57
N ASN A 157 10.24 1.47 -13.67
CA ASN A 157 10.47 1.69 -12.24
C ASN A 157 10.40 0.39 -11.42
N VAL A 158 10.11 -0.75 -12.06
CA VAL A 158 9.93 -2.04 -11.39
C VAL A 158 11.06 -3.01 -11.78
N LYS A 159 11.69 -3.61 -10.78
CA LYS A 159 12.73 -4.63 -10.97
C LYS A 159 12.13 -6.03 -11.03
N SER A 160 11.16 -6.34 -10.17
CA SER A 160 10.38 -7.58 -10.22
C SER A 160 9.04 -7.42 -9.49
N LEU A 161 8.11 -8.34 -9.78
CA LEU A 161 6.83 -8.46 -9.08
C LEU A 161 6.63 -9.91 -8.66
N ILE A 162 6.32 -10.12 -7.38
CA ILE A 162 5.82 -11.39 -6.86
C ILE A 162 4.36 -11.16 -6.43
N SER A 163 3.44 -11.90 -7.03
CA SER A 163 2.02 -11.80 -6.73
C SER A 163 1.44 -13.14 -6.29
N PHE A 164 0.76 -13.17 -5.14
CA PHE A 164 0.10 -14.35 -4.61
C PHE A 164 -1.42 -14.22 -4.75
N ASN A 165 -2.05 -15.17 -5.45
CA ASN A 165 -3.49 -15.24 -5.68
C ASN A 165 -4.15 -13.90 -6.10
N PRO A 166 -3.64 -13.20 -7.13
CA PRO A 166 -4.11 -11.85 -7.45
C PRO A 166 -5.61 -11.83 -7.80
N LEU A 167 -6.37 -10.96 -7.14
CA LEU A 167 -7.78 -10.69 -7.46
C LEU A 167 -7.86 -9.64 -8.56
N LEU A 168 -7.65 -10.08 -9.81
CA LEU A 168 -7.68 -9.22 -10.98
C LEU A 168 -9.13 -8.92 -11.41
N PHE A 169 -9.79 -8.01 -10.70
CA PHE A 169 -11.06 -7.42 -11.14
C PHE A 169 -10.80 -6.00 -11.60
N ASP A 170 -11.08 -5.72 -12.87
CA ASP A 170 -11.14 -4.35 -13.38
C ASP A 170 -12.60 -4.04 -13.71
N LEU A 171 -13.16 -3.01 -13.05
CA LEU A 171 -14.46 -2.49 -13.40
C LEU A 171 -14.30 -1.67 -14.68
N GLN A 172 -14.30 -2.36 -15.82
CA GLN A 172 -14.42 -1.70 -17.11
C GLN A 172 -15.81 -1.08 -17.21
N LYS A 173 -15.84 0.26 -17.22
CA LYS A 173 -17.03 1.00 -17.66
C LYS A 173 -17.15 0.79 -19.17
N THR A 174 -18.08 -0.07 -19.59
CA THR A 174 -18.61 -0.07 -20.96
C THR A 174 -19.36 1.22 -21.25
#